data_AF-A0A2E1CMC1-F1
#
_entry.id   AF-A0A2E1CMC1-F1
#
_cell.length_a   1.000
_cell.length_b   1.000
_cell.length_c   1.000
_cell.angle_alpha   90.00
_cell.angle_beta   90.00
_cell.angle_gamma   90.00
#
_symmetry.space_group_name_H-M   'P 1'
#
loop_
_entity.id
_entity.type
_entity.pdbx_description
1 polymer ?
#
loop_
_entity_poly.entity_id
_entity_poly.type
_entity_poly.pdbx_seq_one_letter_code
_entity_poly.pdbx_strand_id
1 'polypeptide(L)'
;MFKLFVYSLFFTFISLIVFNQIISHEIKDKVRQLNNINYSLKKEQNKEILLKTDWVVRTSPERLQKLSEKYYPQLRLSPSKGENIEFINQEIEKN
;
A
#
# COMPACT_ATOMS: atom_id res chain seq x y z
N MET A 1 -58.99 10.67 24.77
CA MET A 1 -58.17 10.84 23.55
C MET A 1 -56.83 11.52 23.81
N PHE A 2 -56.75 12.62 24.58
CA PHE A 2 -55.49 13.35 24.82
C PHE A 2 -54.33 12.49 25.37
N LYS A 3 -54.59 11.58 26.33
CA LYS A 3 -53.56 10.68 26.86
C LYS A 3 -52.95 9.75 25.79
N LEU A 4 -53.77 9.20 24.89
CA LEU A 4 -53.29 8.35 23.79
C LEU A 4 -52.44 9.14 22.79
N PHE A 5 -52.81 10.39 22.51
CA PHE A 5 -52.03 11.29 21.67
C PHE A 5 -50.65 11.56 22.29
N VAL A 6 -50.58 11.85 23.59
CA VAL A 6 -49.32 12.07 24.31
C VAL A 6 -48.45 10.82 24.30
N TYR A 7 -49.01 9.63 24.53
CA TYR A 7 -48.25 8.38 24.47
C TYR A 7 -47.74 8.07 23.06
N SER A 8 -48.55 8.34 22.03
CA SER A 8 -48.12 8.18 20.64
C SER A 8 -46.95 9.09 20.31
N LEU A 9 -47.01 10.37 20.71
CA LEU A 9 -45.93 11.33 20.51
C LEU A 9 -44.66 10.90 21.25
N PHE A 10 -44.79 10.44 22.49
CA PHE A 10 -43.64 9.98 23.28
C PHE A 10 -42.99 8.75 22.64
N PHE A 11 -43.79 7.83 22.12
CA PHE A 11 -43.30 6.64 21.44
C PHE A 11 -42.55 6.98 20.14
N THR A 12 -43.04 7.94 19.35
CA THR A 12 -42.34 8.39 18.14
C THR A 12 -41.01 9.06 18.47
N PHE A 13 -40.96 9.90 19.51
CA PHE A 13 -39.72 10.52 19.96
C PHE A 13 -38.69 9.49 20.43
N ILE A 14 -39.09 8.52 21.24
CA ILE A 14 -38.19 7.44 21.69
C ILE A 14 -37.67 6.66 20.49
N SER A 15 -38.55 6.28 19.56
CA SER A 15 -38.16 5.54 18.37
C SER A 15 -37.13 6.32 17.54
N LEU A 16 -37.29 7.64 17.43
CA LEU A 16 -36.36 8.49 16.69
C LEU A 16 -34.98 8.54 17.36
N ILE A 17 -34.94 8.64 18.69
CA ILE A 17 -33.70 8.65 19.47
C ILE A 17 -32.97 7.31 19.33
N VAL A 18 -33.68 6.19 19.48
CA VAL A 18 -33.11 4.85 19.32
C VAL A 18 -32.57 4.65 17.90
N PHE A 19 -33.34 5.05 16.89
CA PHE A 19 -32.92 4.94 15.49
C PHE A 19 -31.65 5.76 15.21
N ASN A 20 -31.59 7.00 15.68
CA ASN A 20 -30.39 7.83 15.55
C ASN A 20 -29.18 7.20 16.25
N GLN A 21 -29.38 6.62 17.43
CA GLN A 21 -28.31 5.94 18.15
C GLN A 21 -27.77 4.72 17.39
N ILE A 22 -28.65 3.92 16.78
CA ILE A 22 -28.26 2.76 15.95
C ILE A 22 -27.42 3.24 14.77
N ILE A 23 -27.91 4.22 14.01
CA ILE A 23 -27.18 4.79 12.86
C ILE A 23 -25.83 5.34 13.29
N SER A 24 -25.77 6.10 14.40
CA SER A 24 -24.52 6.66 14.91
C SER A 24 -23.51 5.56 15.26
N HIS A 25 -23.99 4.46 15.84
CA HIS A 25 -23.14 3.32 16.16
C HIS A 25 -22.61 2.62 14.90
N GLU A 26 -23.47 2.38 13.92
CA GLU A 26 -23.07 1.78 12.64
C GLU A 26 -22.05 2.64 11.89
N ILE A 27 -22.28 3.96 11.81
CA ILE A 27 -21.33 4.90 11.21
C ILE A 27 -19.99 4.83 11.92
N LYS A 28 -19.96 4.87 13.26
CA LYS A 28 -18.73 4.78 14.04
C LYS A 28 -17.98 3.47 13.77
N ASP A 29 -18.70 2.36 13.65
CA ASP A 29 -18.08 1.07 13.40
C ASP A 29 -17.49 0.99 11.98
N LYS A 30 -18.22 1.51 10.98
CA LYS A 30 -17.71 1.62 9.60
C LYS A 30 -16.48 2.53 9.51
N VAL A 31 -16.48 3.66 10.21
CA VAL A 31 -15.32 4.56 10.28
C VAL A 31 -14.12 3.85 10.92
N ARG A 32 -14.34 3.07 11.99
CA ARG A 32 -13.27 2.28 12.62
C ARG A 32 -12.70 1.24 11.66
N GLN A 33 -13.56 0.52 10.95
CA GLN A 33 -13.14 -0.47 9.93
C GLN A 33 -12.32 0.20 8.82
N LEU A 34 -12.79 1.34 8.30
CA LEU A 34 -12.07 2.11 7.28
C LEU A 34 -10.70 2.60 7.76
N ASN A 35 -10.62 3.10 9.00
CA ASN A 35 -9.36 3.54 9.58
C ASN A 35 -8.35 2.39 9.74
N ASN A 36 -8.81 1.21 10.13
CA ASN A 36 -7.96 0.03 10.24
C ASN A 36 -7.40 -0.38 8.86
N ILE A 37 -8.24 -0.37 7.82
CA ILE A 37 -7.82 -0.65 6.44
C ILE A 37 -6.83 0.40 5.94
N ASN A 38 -7.09 1.69 6.18
CA ASN A 38 -6.18 2.75 5.77
C ASN A 38 -4.83 2.65 6.49
N TYR A 39 -4.83 2.27 7.76
CA TYR A 39 -3.61 2.04 8.52
C TYR A 39 -2.80 0.88 7.95
N SER A 40 -3.43 -0.26 7.66
CA SER A 40 -2.74 -1.41 7.05
C SER A 40 -2.21 -1.08 5.66
N LEU A 41 -2.99 -0.36 4.85
CA LEU A 41 -2.59 0.06 3.50
C LEU A 41 -1.38 0.99 3.55
N LYS A 42 -1.38 1.99 4.44
CA LYS A 42 -0.23 2.88 4.62
C LYS A 42 1.02 2.13 5.09
N LYS A 43 0.85 1.12 5.96
CA LYS A 43 1.95 0.26 6.40
C LYS A 43 2.55 -0.53 5.23
N GLU A 44 1.71 -1.14 4.38
CA GLU A 44 2.17 -1.87 3.20
C GLU A 44 2.84 -0.95 2.17
N GLN A 45 2.29 0.25 1.93
CA GLN A 45 2.91 1.25 1.06
C GLN A 45 4.32 1.65 1.56
N ASN A 46 4.47 1.88 2.86
CA ASN A 46 5.78 2.17 3.43
C ASN A 46 6.75 1.00 3.26
N LYS A 47 6.28 -0.24 3.41
CA LYS A 47 7.09 -1.44 3.21
C LYS A 47 7.52 -1.59 1.75
N GLU A 48 6.62 -1.33 0.80
CA GLU A 48 6.93 -1.33 -0.62
C GLU A 48 8.02 -0.31 -0.95
N ILE A 49 7.92 0.92 -0.43
CA ILE A 49 8.93 1.96 -0.61
C ILE A 49 10.29 1.49 -0.09
N LEU A 50 10.34 0.95 1.14
CA LEU A 50 11.58 0.43 1.72
C LEU A 50 12.19 -0.68 0.85
N LEU A 51 11.39 -1.64 0.40
CA LEU A 51 11.84 -2.74 -0.45
C LEU A 51 12.34 -2.23 -1.80
N LYS A 52 11.66 -1.25 -2.40
CA LYS A 52 12.07 -0.63 -3.66
C LYS A 52 13.38 0.12 -3.49
N THR A 53 13.55 0.88 -2.40
CA THR A 53 14.81 1.56 -2.08
C THR A 53 15.93 0.55 -1.88
N ASP A 54 15.71 -0.50 -1.10
CA ASP A 54 16.68 -1.57 -0.88
C ASP A 54 17.08 -2.27 -2.18
N TRP A 55 16.10 -2.53 -3.06
CA TRP A 55 16.35 -3.10 -4.37
C TRP A 55 17.27 -2.19 -5.19
N VAL A 56 16.91 -0.91 -5.34
CA VAL A 56 17.72 0.07 -6.09
C VAL A 56 19.15 0.16 -5.54
N VAL A 57 19.30 0.17 -4.21
CA VAL A 57 20.61 0.22 -3.55
C VAL A 57 21.41 -1.08 -3.75
N ARG A 58 20.76 -2.25 -3.85
CA ARG A 58 21.41 -3.54 -4.11
C ARG A 58 21.76 -3.73 -5.58
N THR A 59 20.93 -3.24 -6.49
CA THR A 59 21.13 -3.33 -7.94
C THR A 59 21.86 -2.12 -8.51
N SER A 60 22.45 -1.28 -7.67
CA SER A 60 23.26 -0.17 -8.17
C SER A 60 24.48 -0.72 -8.92
N PRO A 61 24.86 -0.12 -10.07
CA PRO A 61 25.95 -0.63 -10.90
C PRO A 61 27.26 -0.80 -10.12
N GLU A 62 27.61 0.18 -9.27
CA GLU A 62 28.81 0.14 -8.44
C GLU A 62 28.81 -1.05 -7.46
N ARG A 63 27.66 -1.35 -6.86
CA ARG A 63 27.55 -2.45 -5.90
C ARG A 63 27.54 -3.80 -6.60
N LEU A 64 26.90 -3.88 -7.77
CA LEU A 64 26.93 -5.08 -8.62
C LEU A 64 28.35 -5.37 -9.12
N GLN A 65 29.11 -4.34 -9.50
CA GLN A 65 30.52 -4.47 -9.87
C GLN A 65 31.37 -4.98 -8.69
N LYS A 66 31.23 -4.38 -7.49
CA LYS A 66 31.95 -4.86 -6.30
C LYS A 66 31.58 -6.30 -5.95
N LEU A 67 30.32 -6.69 -6.15
CA LEU A 67 29.86 -8.06 -5.92
C LEU A 67 30.47 -9.02 -6.95
N SER A 68 30.49 -8.64 -8.24
CA SER A 68 31.05 -9.48 -9.30
C SER A 68 32.55 -9.68 -9.12
N GLU A 69 33.29 -8.62 -8.75
CA GLU A 69 34.72 -8.69 -8.45
C GLU A 69 35.01 -9.59 -7.24
N LYS A 70 34.25 -9.44 -6.15
CA LYS A 70 34.43 -10.24 -4.93
C LYS A 70 34.22 -11.73 -5.15
N TYR A 71 33.19 -12.09 -5.92
CA TYR A 71 32.82 -13.49 -6.15
C TYR A 71 33.32 -14.04 -7.49
N TYR A 72 34.11 -13.26 -8.23
CA TYR A 72 34.72 -13.63 -9.51
C TYR A 72 35.40 -15.02 -9.49
N PRO A 73 36.20 -15.39 -8.46
CA PRO A 73 36.87 -16.69 -8.43
C PRO A 73 35.90 -17.88 -8.36
N GLN A 74 34.70 -17.66 -7.82
CA GLN A 74 33.67 -18.70 -7.61
C GLN A 74 32.69 -18.74 -8.77
N LEU A 75 32.29 -17.57 -9.29
CA LEU A 75 31.30 -17.47 -10.34
C LEU A 75 31.87 -17.76 -11.73
N ARG A 76 33.18 -17.55 -11.97
CA ARG A 76 33.82 -17.67 -13.29
C ARG A 76 33.03 -16.95 -14.40
N LEU A 77 32.28 -15.91 -14.05
CA LEU A 77 31.49 -15.15 -14.98
C LEU A 77 32.39 -14.13 -15.67
N SER A 78 32.52 -14.24 -16.99
CA SER A 78 33.06 -13.17 -17.81
C SER A 78 32.05 -12.02 -17.87
N PRO A 79 32.46 -10.75 -17.81
CA PRO A 79 31.55 -9.63 -18.04
C PRO A 79 30.87 -9.82 -19.40
N SER A 80 29.55 -9.64 -19.46
CA SER A 80 28.80 -9.76 -20.72
C SER A 80 29.39 -8.75 -21.71
N LYS A 81 29.81 -9.24 -22.88
CA LYS A 81 30.27 -8.37 -23.96
C LYS A 81 29.10 -7.47 -24.38
N GLY A 82 29.37 -6.17 -24.55
CA GLY A 82 28.35 -5.16 -24.85
C GLY A 82 27.50 -5.46 -26.09
N GLU A 83 28.03 -6.26 -27.03
CA GLU A 83 27.33 -6.76 -28.22
C GLU A 83 26.03 -7.53 -27.91
N ASN A 84 25.92 -8.18 -26.74
CA ASN A 84 24.76 -8.99 -26.35
C ASN A 84 23.75 -8.24 -25.45
N ILE A 85 23.95 -6.95 -25.22
CA ILE A 85 23.04 -6.13 -24.40
C ILE A 85 22.12 -5.38 -25.37
N GLU A 86 20.91 -5.90 -25.56
CA GLU A 86 19.91 -5.41 -26.52
C GLU A 86 19.64 -3.90 -26.40
N PHE A 87 19.74 -3.34 -25.19
CA PHE A 87 19.58 -1.90 -24.93
C PHE A 87 20.71 -1.03 -25.51
N ILE A 88 21.96 -1.51 -25.52
CA ILE A 88 23.11 -0.75 -26.03
C ILE A 88 23.06 -0.69 -27.56
N ASN A 89 22.63 -1.76 -28.23
CA ASN A 89 22.50 -1.79 -29.68
C ASN A 89 21.43 -0.81 -30.20
N GLN A 90 20.33 -0.64 -29.47
CA GLN A 90 19.27 0.31 -29.83
C GLN A 90 19.68 1.78 -29.73
N GLU A 91 20.63 2.10 -28.84
CA GLU A 91 21.13 3.47 -28.66
C GLU A 91 22.23 3.81 -29.69
N ILE A 92 22.97 2.80 -30.15
CA ILE A 92 23.94 2.92 -31.25
C ILE A 92 23.25 3.08 -32.60
N GLU A 93 22.13 2.39 -32.86
CA GLU A 93 21.37 2.54 -34.13
C GLU A 93 20.63 3.89 -34.28
N LYS A 94 20.49 4.66 -33.20
CA LYS A 94 19.82 5.96 -33.20
C LYS A 94 20.76 7.15 -33.46
N ASN A 95 22.07 6.92 -33.51
CA ASN A 95 23.12 7.93 -33.72
C ASN A 95 23.82 7.72 -35.06
#